data_AF-A0A2E7U2Y4-F1
#
_entry.id   AF-A0A2E7U2Y4-F1
#
_cell.length_a   1.000
_cell.length_b   1.000
_cell.length_c   1.000
_cell.angle_alpha   90.00
_cell.angle_beta   90.00
_cell.angle_gamma   90.00
#
_symmetry.space_group_name_H-M   'P 1'
#
loop_
_entity.id
_entity.type
_entity.pdbx_description
1 polymer ?
#
loop_
_entity_poly.entity_id
_entity_poly.type
_entity_poly.pdbx_seq_one_letter_code
_entity_poly.pdbx_strand_id
1 'polypeptide(L)'
;MKNRIKASVLTVVTALTLSGCGDLLDVNNPNNLVEESISQAAAASAVVNGSLSLVSSAISQIWQPYLVTSDEIYWIGSRDAWLALDQGFIGNPENEFSDGAFPSVGRGRWMADQAIKILQGHAAEDPSFNYDLARANHFAGIMYTVIGEVMEDFAFSDKTESGAPVGPGNMSSVLNTGIGYLDKAITSYESLGNADRAVAAKAMRARAHQSRAIWDVINPTASGTFTTVNASAAAADAQAVITAAGGNSADVEYDLVYSSGSQSNSMAAWINDRKENQYTTQLVTLDANNNRTGVAMM
;
A
#
# COMPACT_ATOMS: atom_id res chain seq x y z
N MET A 1 62.34 54.03 -10.97
CA MET A 1 60.99 53.86 -10.39
C MET A 1 60.15 53.08 -11.40
N LYS A 2 59.85 51.81 -11.10
CA LYS A 2 59.09 50.88 -11.95
C LYS A 2 57.66 50.79 -11.40
N ASN A 3 56.68 51.31 -12.14
CA ASN A 3 55.27 51.26 -11.73
C ASN A 3 54.71 49.85 -11.97
N ARG A 4 54.40 49.19 -10.85
CA ARG A 4 53.70 47.91 -10.76
C ARG A 4 52.21 48.12 -11.04
N ILE A 5 51.82 47.92 -12.29
CA ILE A 5 50.48 47.43 -12.62
C ILE A 5 50.63 45.91 -12.74
N LYS A 6 49.65 45.14 -12.25
CA LYS A 6 49.46 43.66 -12.35
C LYS A 6 49.45 42.96 -10.98
N ALA A 7 48.31 43.01 -10.29
CA ALA A 7 47.92 41.96 -9.35
C ALA A 7 46.41 41.97 -9.08
N SER A 8 45.79 43.15 -9.02
CA SER A 8 44.43 43.28 -8.46
C SER A 8 43.27 43.06 -9.45
N VAL A 9 43.51 43.16 -10.76
CA VAL A 9 42.45 43.02 -11.78
C VAL A 9 42.24 41.56 -12.18
N LEU A 10 43.29 40.73 -12.12
CA LEU A 10 43.20 39.33 -12.54
C LEU A 10 42.37 38.49 -11.54
N THR A 11 42.49 38.78 -10.24
CA THR A 11 41.78 38.04 -9.17
C THR A 11 40.28 38.31 -9.15
N VAL A 12 39.84 39.51 -9.56
CA VAL A 12 38.40 39.85 -9.64
C VAL A 12 37.74 39.20 -10.85
N VAL A 13 38.47 39.09 -11.98
CA VAL A 13 37.96 38.41 -13.18
C VAL A 13 37.84 36.90 -12.97
N THR A 14 38.78 36.27 -12.25
CA THR A 14 38.69 34.82 -11.96
C THR A 14 37.55 34.47 -10.98
N ALA A 15 37.26 35.33 -10.01
CA ALA A 15 36.14 35.15 -9.09
C ALA A 15 34.77 35.27 -9.79
N LEU A 16 34.64 36.16 -10.77
CA LEU A 16 33.42 36.34 -11.57
C LEU A 16 33.18 35.20 -12.58
N THR A 17 34.23 34.49 -13.04
CA THR A 17 34.09 33.32 -13.92
C THR A 17 33.67 32.04 -13.19
N LEU A 18 33.86 31.96 -11.87
CA LEU A 18 33.46 30.81 -11.05
C LEU A 18 32.02 30.92 -10.52
N SER A 19 31.46 32.13 -10.39
CA SER A 19 30.05 32.33 -10.02
C SER A 19 29.07 32.16 -11.19
N GLY A 20 29.56 32.13 -12.45
CA GLY A 20 28.76 31.88 -13.65
C GLY A 20 28.58 30.40 -13.99
N CYS A 21 29.16 29.49 -13.20
CA CYS A 21 29.05 28.04 -13.39
C CYS A 21 28.00 27.39 -12.49
N GLY A 22 27.10 28.16 -11.87
CA GLY A 22 25.98 27.60 -11.08
C GLY A 22 25.09 26.68 -11.92
N ASP A 23 24.83 27.07 -13.17
CA ASP A 23 24.05 26.27 -14.14
C ASP A 23 24.89 25.29 -14.97
N LEU A 24 26.23 25.28 -14.84
CA LEU A 24 27.09 24.43 -15.67
C LEU A 24 26.98 22.95 -15.29
N LEU A 25 26.60 22.68 -14.03
CA LEU A 25 26.31 21.33 -13.52
C LEU A 25 24.81 21.07 -13.34
N ASP A 26 23.97 22.09 -13.50
CA ASP A 26 22.51 21.96 -13.49
C ASP A 26 22.04 21.49 -14.88
N VAL A 27 22.34 20.23 -15.17
CA VAL A 27 21.87 19.57 -16.39
C VAL A 27 20.39 19.29 -16.23
N ASN A 28 19.57 20.21 -16.72
CA ASN A 28 18.13 20.07 -16.70
C ASN A 28 17.72 19.00 -17.73
N ASN A 29 17.46 17.79 -17.26
CA ASN A 29 16.94 16.73 -18.12
C ASN A 29 15.48 17.11 -18.49
N PRO A 30 15.16 17.36 -19.77
CA PRO A 30 13.83 17.81 -20.19
C PRO A 30 12.73 16.77 -19.93
N ASN A 31 13.10 15.52 -19.63
CA ASN A 31 12.19 14.45 -19.20
C ASN A 31 12.24 14.18 -17.68
N ASN A 32 12.87 15.05 -16.89
CA ASN A 32 12.93 14.88 -15.44
C ASN A 32 11.62 15.33 -14.80
N LEU A 33 10.98 14.42 -14.07
CA LEU A 33 9.87 14.75 -13.19
C LEU A 33 10.45 15.02 -11.81
N VAL A 34 10.32 16.27 -11.35
CA VAL A 34 10.69 16.66 -9.97
C VAL A 34 9.48 16.51 -9.05
N GLU A 35 9.68 16.57 -7.73
CA GLU A 35 8.60 16.36 -6.75
C GLU A 35 7.52 17.46 -6.86
N GLU A 36 7.88 18.66 -7.30
CA GLU A 36 6.94 19.74 -7.58
C GLU A 36 6.04 19.42 -8.80
N SER A 37 6.50 18.56 -9.72
CA SER A 37 5.72 18.15 -10.89
C SER A 37 4.53 17.26 -10.51
N ILE A 38 4.65 16.44 -9.45
CA ILE A 38 3.54 15.61 -8.97
C ILE A 38 2.50 16.41 -8.17
N SER A 39 2.85 17.61 -7.72
CA SER A 39 1.94 18.51 -7.00
C SER A 39 1.09 19.39 -7.93
N GLN A 40 1.21 19.21 -9.25
CA GLN A 40 0.41 19.95 -10.23
C GLN A 40 -0.97 19.31 -10.38
N ALA A 41 -2.01 20.13 -10.55
CA ALA A 41 -3.38 19.67 -10.76
C ALA A 41 -3.51 18.68 -11.94
N ALA A 42 -2.71 18.88 -13.00
CA ALA A 42 -2.67 17.98 -14.16
C ALA A 42 -2.14 16.57 -13.82
N ALA A 43 -1.36 16.42 -12.76
CA ALA A 43 -0.80 15.16 -12.30
C ALA A 43 -1.68 14.44 -11.27
N ALA A 44 -2.72 15.09 -10.73
CA ALA A 44 -3.55 14.57 -9.64
C ALA A 44 -4.10 13.15 -9.89
N SER A 45 -4.63 12.91 -11.09
CA SER A 45 -5.15 11.58 -11.47
C SER A 45 -4.03 10.53 -11.61
N ALA A 46 -2.85 10.94 -12.10
CA ALA A 46 -1.69 10.06 -12.18
C ALA A 46 -1.16 9.70 -10.78
N VAL A 47 -1.17 10.65 -9.84
CA VAL A 47 -0.76 10.45 -8.44
C VAL A 47 -1.64 9.39 -7.75
N VAL A 48 -2.97 9.49 -7.87
CA VAL A 48 -3.86 8.50 -7.25
C VAL A 48 -3.75 7.11 -7.91
N ASN A 49 -3.51 7.06 -9.23
CA ASN A 49 -3.26 5.79 -9.92
C ASN A 49 -1.90 5.18 -9.54
N GLY A 50 -0.89 6.01 -9.28
CA GLY A 50 0.40 5.59 -8.73
C GLY A 50 0.25 5.00 -7.33
N SER A 51 -0.56 5.63 -6.47
CA SER A 51 -0.91 5.10 -5.15
C SER A 51 -1.60 3.74 -5.25
N LEU A 52 -2.63 3.59 -6.09
CA LEU A 52 -3.28 2.30 -6.36
C LEU A 52 -2.25 1.24 -6.74
N SER A 53 -1.40 1.54 -7.71
CA SER A 53 -0.45 0.58 -8.26
C SER A 53 0.59 0.13 -7.22
N LEU A 54 1.10 1.04 -6.40
CA LEU A 54 2.05 0.70 -5.33
C LEU A 54 1.38 -0.04 -4.16
N VAL A 55 0.14 0.30 -3.80
CA VAL A 55 -0.63 -0.42 -2.77
C VAL A 55 -0.90 -1.85 -3.24
N SER A 56 -1.39 -2.06 -4.47
CA SER A 56 -1.61 -3.40 -5.02
C SER A 56 -0.32 -4.24 -5.05
N SER A 57 0.80 -3.62 -5.43
CA SER A 57 2.11 -4.28 -5.48
C SER A 57 2.59 -4.69 -4.09
N ALA A 58 2.43 -3.82 -3.09
CA ALA A 58 2.74 -4.10 -1.69
C ALA A 58 1.93 -5.29 -1.17
N ILE A 59 0.62 -5.30 -1.41
CA ILE A 59 -0.28 -6.40 -1.01
C ILE A 59 0.17 -7.73 -1.61
N SER A 60 0.48 -7.75 -2.92
CA SER A 60 0.92 -8.96 -3.61
C SER A 60 2.23 -9.54 -3.08
N GLN A 61 3.06 -8.72 -2.45
CA GLN A 61 4.34 -9.16 -1.87
C GLN A 61 4.16 -9.59 -0.42
N ILE A 62 3.44 -8.79 0.38
CA ILE A 62 3.38 -9.00 1.82
C ILE A 62 2.44 -10.13 2.24
N TRP A 63 1.36 -10.41 1.50
CA TRP A 63 0.43 -11.49 1.89
C TRP A 63 0.97 -12.89 1.61
N GLN A 64 1.90 -13.03 0.67
CA GLN A 64 2.33 -14.36 0.25
C GLN A 64 2.98 -15.20 1.36
N PRO A 65 3.90 -14.67 2.19
CA PRO A 65 4.38 -15.38 3.37
C PRO A 65 3.25 -15.89 4.27
N TYR A 66 2.22 -15.08 4.52
CA TYR A 66 1.09 -15.46 5.38
C TYR A 66 0.29 -16.61 4.78
N LEU A 67 0.03 -16.57 3.47
CA LEU A 67 -0.70 -17.64 2.78
C LEU A 67 0.04 -18.99 2.84
N VAL A 68 1.38 -18.97 2.80
CA VAL A 68 2.19 -20.20 2.98
C VAL A 68 2.06 -20.70 4.42
N THR A 69 2.18 -19.80 5.39
CA THR A 69 2.16 -20.18 6.83
C THR A 69 0.78 -20.58 7.35
N SER A 70 -0.29 -20.21 6.64
CA SER A 70 -1.66 -20.54 6.97
C SER A 70 -2.21 -21.73 6.18
N ASP A 71 -1.36 -22.46 5.45
CA ASP A 71 -1.71 -23.60 4.60
C ASP A 71 -2.69 -23.28 3.45
N GLU A 72 -2.85 -22.00 3.07
CA GLU A 72 -3.67 -21.60 1.91
C GLU A 72 -2.96 -21.91 0.60
N ILE A 73 -1.63 -21.81 0.62
CA ILE A 73 -0.73 -22.31 -0.43
C ILE A 73 0.41 -23.08 0.23
N TYR A 74 0.98 -24.05 -0.47
CA TYR A 74 2.08 -24.86 0.02
C TYR A 74 3.28 -24.80 -0.91
N TRP A 75 4.48 -24.99 -0.36
CA TRP A 75 5.72 -24.95 -1.13
C TRP A 75 6.00 -26.28 -1.83
N ILE A 76 6.41 -26.21 -3.10
CA ILE A 76 6.90 -27.37 -3.88
C ILE A 76 8.19 -27.07 -4.65
N GLY A 77 8.74 -25.89 -4.44
CA GLY A 77 9.77 -25.30 -5.27
C GLY A 77 11.20 -25.67 -4.87
N SER A 78 12.11 -24.76 -5.17
CA SER A 78 13.56 -24.86 -4.92
C SER A 78 14.09 -23.80 -3.94
N ARG A 79 13.28 -22.79 -3.62
CA ARG A 79 13.65 -21.71 -2.70
C ARG A 79 13.46 -22.14 -1.24
N ASP A 80 14.57 -22.38 -0.54
CA ASP A 80 14.57 -22.80 0.87
C ASP A 80 13.86 -21.82 1.82
N ALA A 81 13.82 -20.53 1.51
CA ALA A 81 13.11 -19.55 2.33
C ALA A 81 11.58 -19.72 2.30
N TRP A 82 11.02 -20.28 1.22
CA TRP A 82 9.60 -20.68 1.21
C TRP A 82 9.37 -21.96 2.01
N LEU A 83 10.27 -22.95 1.88
CA LEU A 83 10.23 -24.16 2.70
C LEU A 83 10.29 -23.83 4.20
N ALA A 84 11.11 -22.86 4.59
CA ALA A 84 11.19 -22.42 5.98
C ALA A 84 9.83 -21.94 6.51
N LEU A 85 9.09 -21.15 5.71
CA LEU A 85 7.75 -20.68 6.08
C LEU A 85 6.73 -21.83 6.12
N ASP A 86 6.77 -22.73 5.15
CA ASP A 86 5.91 -23.93 5.06
C ASP A 86 6.12 -24.88 6.26
N GLN A 87 7.35 -24.96 6.77
CA GLN A 87 7.70 -25.72 7.99
C GLN A 87 7.41 -24.97 9.30
N GLY A 88 6.86 -23.76 9.23
CA GLY A 88 6.49 -22.96 10.40
C GLY A 88 7.61 -22.12 11.02
N PHE A 89 8.74 -21.93 10.33
CA PHE A 89 9.82 -21.03 10.79
C PHE A 89 9.50 -19.56 10.50
N ILE A 90 8.43 -19.04 11.11
CA ILE A 90 7.91 -17.68 10.91
C ILE A 90 8.70 -16.59 11.64
N GLY A 91 9.44 -16.95 12.68
CA GLY A 91 10.20 -16.01 13.51
C GLY A 91 11.61 -15.70 12.99
N ASN A 92 11.98 -16.15 11.79
CA ASN A 92 13.31 -15.93 11.25
C ASN A 92 13.40 -14.54 10.58
N PRO A 93 14.11 -13.55 11.18
CA PRO A 93 14.24 -12.22 10.59
C PRO A 93 15.09 -12.20 9.32
N GLU A 94 15.87 -13.25 9.06
CA GLU A 94 16.68 -13.39 7.85
C GLU A 94 15.90 -14.03 6.69
N ASN A 95 14.62 -14.37 6.89
CA ASN A 95 13.80 -14.90 5.81
C ASN A 95 13.52 -13.81 4.77
N GLU A 96 14.07 -14.00 3.57
CA GLU A 96 14.05 -13.02 2.47
C GLU A 96 12.64 -12.56 2.05
N PHE A 97 11.61 -13.38 2.28
CA PHE A 97 10.24 -13.06 1.88
C PHE A 97 9.46 -12.31 2.97
N SER A 98 9.82 -12.52 4.25
CA SER A 98 9.24 -11.77 5.36
C SER A 98 9.75 -10.34 5.42
N ASP A 99 11.08 -10.13 5.31
CA ASP A 99 11.71 -8.80 5.32
C ASP A 99 11.67 -8.12 3.95
N GLY A 100 11.87 -8.88 2.87
CA GLY A 100 11.97 -8.33 1.51
C GLY A 100 10.71 -7.63 1.00
N ALA A 101 9.55 -7.89 1.63
CA ALA A 101 8.31 -7.19 1.32
C ALA A 101 8.22 -5.78 1.96
N PHE A 102 8.98 -5.52 3.04
CA PHE A 102 8.90 -4.26 3.79
C PHE A 102 9.16 -3.00 2.95
N PRO A 103 10.16 -2.94 2.05
CA PRO A 103 10.35 -1.77 1.18
C PRO A 103 9.15 -1.49 0.26
N SER A 104 8.45 -2.52 -0.21
CA SER A 104 7.25 -2.34 -1.03
C SER A 104 6.07 -1.82 -0.21
N VAL A 105 5.87 -2.34 1.01
CA VAL A 105 4.89 -1.84 1.98
C VAL A 105 5.16 -0.37 2.34
N GLY A 106 6.41 -0.02 2.64
CA GLY A 106 6.81 1.35 2.95
C GLY A 106 6.53 2.33 1.80
N ARG A 107 6.83 1.94 0.56
CA ARG A 107 6.53 2.74 -0.65
C ARG A 107 5.02 2.90 -0.88
N GLY A 108 4.25 1.81 -0.75
CA GLY A 108 2.79 1.82 -0.90
C GLY A 108 2.14 2.75 0.12
N ARG A 109 2.54 2.65 1.38
CA ARG A 109 2.08 3.54 2.46
C ARG A 109 2.43 4.99 2.20
N TRP A 110 3.69 5.28 1.93
CA TRP A 110 4.15 6.66 1.73
C TRP A 110 3.42 7.32 0.55
N MET A 111 3.26 6.62 -0.57
CA MET A 111 2.56 7.14 -1.73
C MET A 111 1.07 7.38 -1.45
N ALA A 112 0.42 6.52 -0.69
CA ALA A 112 -0.98 6.71 -0.29
C ALA A 112 -1.17 7.98 0.55
N ASP A 113 -0.30 8.22 1.53
CA ASP A 113 -0.34 9.44 2.34
C ASP A 113 -0.04 10.70 1.50
N GLN A 114 0.92 10.64 0.58
CA GLN A 114 1.20 11.79 -0.30
C GLN A 114 0.06 12.07 -1.27
N ALA A 115 -0.56 11.03 -1.83
CA ALA A 115 -1.70 11.21 -2.71
C ALA A 115 -2.83 11.96 -1.98
N ILE A 116 -3.13 11.57 -0.74
CA ILE A 116 -4.09 12.29 0.11
C ILE A 116 -3.66 13.74 0.30
N LYS A 117 -2.41 14.00 0.69
CA LYS A 117 -1.91 15.36 0.96
C LYS A 117 -2.05 16.27 -0.28
N ILE A 118 -1.63 15.79 -1.45
CA ILE A 118 -1.70 16.54 -2.71
C ILE A 118 -3.16 16.80 -3.10
N LEU A 119 -4.00 15.75 -3.07
CA LEU A 119 -5.41 15.85 -3.48
C LEU A 119 -6.25 16.66 -2.51
N GLN A 120 -5.93 16.68 -1.21
CA GLN A 120 -6.58 17.56 -0.23
C GLN A 120 -6.33 19.04 -0.57
N GLY A 121 -5.10 19.38 -0.97
CA GLY A 121 -4.76 20.73 -1.42
C GLY A 121 -5.58 21.13 -2.64
N HIS A 122 -5.63 20.27 -3.66
CA HIS A 122 -6.41 20.54 -4.87
C HIS A 122 -7.92 20.58 -4.63
N ALA A 123 -8.46 19.65 -3.85
CA ALA A 123 -9.89 19.58 -3.54
C ALA A 123 -10.41 20.78 -2.72
N ALA A 124 -9.53 21.42 -1.95
CA ALA A 124 -9.86 22.65 -1.23
C ALA A 124 -10.09 23.84 -2.17
N GLU A 125 -9.45 23.84 -3.34
CA GLU A 125 -9.55 24.90 -4.36
C GLU A 125 -10.60 24.57 -5.43
N ASP A 126 -10.64 23.30 -5.86
CA ASP A 126 -11.56 22.80 -6.87
C ASP A 126 -12.19 21.47 -6.42
N PRO A 127 -13.50 21.45 -6.10
CA PRO A 127 -14.23 20.24 -5.72
C PRO A 127 -14.22 19.12 -6.77
N SER A 128 -13.82 19.37 -8.03
CA SER A 128 -13.68 18.34 -9.05
C SER A 128 -12.70 17.22 -8.66
N PHE A 129 -11.73 17.52 -7.78
CA PHE A 129 -10.76 16.55 -7.27
C PHE A 129 -11.29 15.67 -6.12
N ASN A 130 -12.50 15.91 -5.61
CA ASN A 130 -13.06 15.15 -4.49
C ASN A 130 -13.16 13.65 -4.79
N TYR A 131 -13.42 13.26 -6.04
CA TYR A 131 -13.48 11.85 -6.41
C TYR A 131 -12.11 11.17 -6.30
N ASP A 132 -11.06 11.80 -6.81
CA ASP A 132 -9.70 11.26 -6.70
C ASP A 132 -9.22 11.30 -5.25
N LEU A 133 -9.60 12.30 -4.46
CA LEU A 133 -9.34 12.33 -3.02
C LEU A 133 -10.03 11.16 -2.29
N ALA A 134 -11.29 10.84 -2.63
CA ALA A 134 -12.00 9.68 -2.09
C ALA A 134 -11.27 8.37 -2.40
N ARG A 135 -10.73 8.24 -3.62
CA ARG A 135 -9.90 7.10 -4.04
C ARG A 135 -8.60 7.01 -3.25
N ALA A 136 -7.90 8.12 -3.07
CA ALA A 136 -6.67 8.15 -2.27
C ALA A 136 -6.92 7.73 -0.81
N ASN A 137 -8.00 8.21 -0.19
CA ASN A 137 -8.42 7.77 1.14
C ASN A 137 -8.76 6.27 1.16
N HIS A 138 -9.46 5.75 0.14
CA HIS A 138 -9.76 4.32 0.05
C HIS A 138 -8.46 3.48 0.01
N PHE A 139 -7.50 3.83 -0.86
CA PHE A 139 -6.24 3.08 -0.98
C PHE A 139 -5.35 3.20 0.27
N ALA A 140 -5.32 4.36 0.93
CA ALA A 140 -4.65 4.49 2.23
C ALA A 140 -5.33 3.61 3.29
N GLY A 141 -6.66 3.59 3.33
CA GLY A 141 -7.43 2.72 4.21
C GLY A 141 -7.06 1.24 4.06
N ILE A 142 -6.96 0.75 2.82
CA ILE A 142 -6.50 -0.61 2.51
C ILE A 142 -5.07 -0.82 3.04
N MET A 143 -4.14 0.07 2.68
CA MET A 143 -2.72 -0.09 3.02
C MET A 143 -2.47 -0.09 4.53
N TYR A 144 -3.12 0.82 5.27
CA TYR A 144 -3.01 0.87 6.74
C TYR A 144 -3.65 -0.36 7.39
N THR A 145 -4.76 -0.87 6.84
CA THR A 145 -5.36 -2.11 7.33
C THR A 145 -4.38 -3.27 7.17
N VAL A 146 -3.78 -3.42 5.99
CA VAL A 146 -2.80 -4.47 5.71
C VAL A 146 -1.58 -4.36 6.63
N ILE A 147 -1.03 -3.16 6.83
CA ILE A 147 0.10 -2.97 7.77
C ILE A 147 -0.29 -3.43 9.18
N GLY A 148 -1.46 -3.03 9.67
CA GLY A 148 -1.92 -3.40 11.01
C GLY A 148 -2.27 -4.88 11.19
N GLU A 149 -2.48 -5.62 10.09
CA GLU A 149 -2.73 -7.06 10.10
C GLU A 149 -1.44 -7.88 10.06
N VAL A 150 -0.45 -7.43 9.29
CA VAL A 150 0.73 -8.24 8.95
C VAL A 150 1.98 -7.84 9.75
N MET A 151 2.10 -6.59 10.19
CA MET A 151 3.30 -6.10 10.86
C MET A 151 3.10 -6.02 12.38
N GLU A 152 4.07 -6.53 13.12
CA GLU A 152 4.15 -6.39 14.58
C GLU A 152 4.70 -5.03 15.01
N ASP A 153 5.52 -4.38 14.18
CA ASP A 153 5.98 -3.01 14.41
C ASP A 153 6.23 -2.33 13.05
N PHE A 154 6.04 -1.02 13.00
CA PHE A 154 6.18 -0.25 11.77
C PHE A 154 6.65 1.17 12.05
N ALA A 155 7.57 1.69 11.22
CA ALA A 155 8.08 3.05 11.31
C ALA A 155 7.56 3.92 10.16
N PHE A 156 6.92 5.04 10.51
CA PHE A 156 6.39 5.98 9.53
C PHE A 156 7.46 7.00 9.08
N SER A 157 8.27 6.66 8.08
CA SER A 157 9.24 7.57 7.43
C SER A 157 8.61 8.53 6.41
N ASP A 158 9.26 9.69 6.20
CA ASP A 158 8.96 10.71 5.19
C ASP A 158 9.88 10.64 3.94
N LYS A 159 10.62 9.53 3.76
CA LYS A 159 11.71 9.26 2.78
C LYS A 159 13.10 9.74 3.23
N THR A 160 13.18 10.78 4.06
CA THR A 160 14.46 11.40 4.44
C THR A 160 14.89 11.03 5.84
N GLU A 161 13.92 10.94 6.75
CA GLU A 161 14.13 10.58 8.14
C GLU A 161 13.25 9.39 8.49
N SER A 162 13.80 8.46 9.27
CA SER A 162 12.99 7.38 9.83
C SER A 162 12.15 7.95 10.97
N GLY A 163 10.84 7.72 10.89
CA GLY A 163 9.97 7.95 12.03
C GLY A 163 10.29 7.01 13.19
N ALA A 164 9.78 7.35 14.37
CA ALA A 164 9.80 6.43 15.51
C ALA A 164 8.95 5.17 15.19
N PRO A 165 9.36 3.98 15.67
CA PRO A 165 8.52 2.79 15.59
C PRO A 165 7.22 3.00 16.36
N VAL A 166 6.11 2.53 15.82
CA VAL A 166 4.81 2.55 16.51
C VAL A 166 4.87 1.73 17.79
N GLY A 167 5.55 0.58 17.74
CA GLY A 167 5.67 -0.39 18.81
C GLY A 167 4.55 -1.43 18.79
N PRO A 168 4.84 -2.70 19.13
CA PRO A 168 3.85 -3.79 19.07
C PRO A 168 2.58 -3.56 19.88
N GLY A 169 2.69 -2.92 21.04
CA GLY A 169 1.53 -2.59 21.88
C GLY A 169 0.61 -1.50 21.30
N ASN A 170 1.01 -0.82 20.22
CA ASN A 170 0.30 0.34 19.68
C ASN A 170 -0.16 0.14 18.22
N MET A 171 0.10 -1.01 17.60
CA MET A 171 -0.29 -1.26 16.20
C MET A 171 -1.80 -1.18 15.96
N SER A 172 -2.62 -1.27 17.01
CA SER A 172 -4.05 -0.93 16.98
C SER A 172 -4.34 0.47 16.42
N SER A 173 -3.45 1.43 16.66
CA SER A 173 -3.56 2.80 16.13
C SER A 173 -3.44 2.88 14.60
N VAL A 174 -2.69 1.96 14.00
CA VAL A 174 -2.54 1.88 12.54
C VAL A 174 -3.85 1.41 11.91
N LEU A 175 -4.49 0.39 12.49
CA LEU A 175 -5.83 -0.06 12.08
C LEU A 175 -6.87 1.05 12.24
N ASN A 176 -6.86 1.78 13.36
CA ASN A 176 -7.77 2.91 13.58
C ASN A 176 -7.57 4.02 12.54
N THR A 177 -6.33 4.28 12.14
CA THR A 177 -6.02 5.24 11.06
C THR A 177 -6.57 4.76 9.73
N GLY A 178 -6.42 3.47 9.41
CA GLY A 178 -7.02 2.84 8.23
C GLY A 178 -8.54 2.98 8.19
N ILE A 179 -9.22 2.69 9.31
CA ILE A 179 -10.67 2.90 9.46
C ILE A 179 -11.05 4.36 9.20
N GLY A 180 -10.31 5.32 9.78
CA GLY A 180 -10.58 6.74 9.59
C GLY A 180 -10.41 7.21 8.14
N TYR A 181 -9.49 6.63 7.38
CA TYR A 181 -9.40 6.89 5.94
C TYR A 181 -10.58 6.29 5.17
N LEU A 182 -11.02 5.09 5.52
CA LEU A 182 -12.20 4.46 4.91
C LEU A 182 -13.48 5.26 5.20
N ASP A 183 -13.63 5.79 6.41
CA ASP A 183 -14.75 6.69 6.77
C ASP A 183 -14.82 7.91 5.85
N LYS A 184 -13.67 8.56 5.60
CA LYS A 184 -13.56 9.71 4.70
C LYS A 184 -13.91 9.32 3.26
N ALA A 185 -13.40 8.16 2.81
CA ALA A 185 -13.69 7.65 1.47
C ALA A 185 -15.18 7.39 1.28
N ILE A 186 -15.82 6.68 2.22
CA ILE A 186 -17.27 6.38 2.22
C ILE A 186 -18.08 7.68 2.16
N THR A 187 -17.82 8.59 3.10
CA THR A 187 -18.53 9.89 3.17
C THR A 187 -18.41 10.66 1.86
N SER A 188 -17.22 10.67 1.26
CA SER A 188 -16.99 11.37 0.00
C SER A 188 -17.66 10.67 -1.19
N TYR A 189 -17.65 9.34 -1.26
CA TYR A 189 -18.33 8.63 -2.34
C TYR A 189 -19.85 8.81 -2.26
N GLU A 190 -20.43 8.79 -1.06
CA GLU A 190 -21.86 9.04 -0.84
C GLU A 190 -22.24 10.46 -1.26
N SER A 191 -21.46 11.47 -0.89
CA SER A 191 -21.73 12.87 -1.27
C SER A 191 -21.60 13.12 -2.78
N LEU A 192 -20.73 12.35 -3.46
CA LEU A 192 -20.57 12.36 -4.91
C LEU A 192 -21.60 11.50 -5.66
N GLY A 193 -22.52 10.83 -4.94
CA GLY A 193 -23.52 9.94 -5.55
C GLY A 193 -22.96 8.63 -6.11
N ASN A 194 -21.77 8.21 -5.67
CA ASN A 194 -21.10 7.01 -6.14
C ASN A 194 -21.31 5.83 -5.17
N ALA A 195 -22.55 5.31 -5.17
CA ALA A 195 -22.99 4.28 -4.22
C ALA A 195 -22.13 3.00 -4.27
N ASP A 196 -21.76 2.53 -5.46
CA ASP A 196 -20.96 1.31 -5.63
C ASP A 196 -19.58 1.45 -4.97
N ARG A 197 -18.93 2.61 -5.13
CA ARG A 197 -17.64 2.88 -4.49
C ARG A 197 -17.77 3.04 -2.98
N ALA A 198 -18.87 3.61 -2.50
CA ALA A 198 -19.15 3.69 -1.07
C ALA A 198 -19.34 2.29 -0.46
N VAL A 199 -20.05 1.39 -1.15
CA VAL A 199 -20.23 -0.01 -0.75
C VAL A 199 -18.90 -0.75 -0.72
N ALA A 200 -18.06 -0.60 -1.75
CA ALA A 200 -16.72 -1.18 -1.77
C ALA A 200 -15.86 -0.70 -0.59
N ALA A 201 -15.87 0.60 -0.29
CA ALA A 201 -15.15 1.15 0.85
C ALA A 201 -15.70 0.65 2.20
N LYS A 202 -17.03 0.47 2.32
CA LYS A 202 -17.67 -0.16 3.50
C LYS A 202 -17.25 -1.61 3.66
N ALA A 203 -17.14 -2.39 2.58
CA ALA A 203 -16.66 -3.77 2.64
C ALA A 203 -15.23 -3.84 3.20
N MET A 204 -14.35 -2.95 2.73
CA MET A 204 -12.99 -2.86 3.29
C MET A 204 -13.00 -2.39 4.75
N ARG A 205 -13.90 -1.47 5.13
CA ARG A 205 -14.01 -1.00 6.52
C ARG A 205 -14.52 -2.09 7.46
N ALA A 206 -15.43 -2.95 6.99
CA ALA A 206 -15.85 -4.14 7.72
C ALA A 206 -14.66 -5.04 8.08
N ARG A 207 -13.78 -5.31 7.11
CA ARG A 207 -12.53 -6.05 7.34
C ARG A 207 -11.63 -5.33 8.36
N ALA A 208 -11.42 -4.03 8.20
CA ALA A 208 -10.58 -3.27 9.13
C ALA A 208 -11.12 -3.31 10.58
N HIS A 209 -12.43 -3.19 10.77
CA HIS A 209 -13.08 -3.35 12.06
C HIS A 209 -12.95 -4.76 12.63
N GLN A 210 -13.02 -5.79 11.79
CA GLN A 210 -12.81 -7.18 12.19
C GLN A 210 -11.37 -7.38 12.69
N SER A 211 -10.38 -6.92 11.91
CA SER A 211 -8.96 -7.00 12.27
C SER A 211 -8.64 -6.23 13.55
N ARG A 212 -9.27 -5.07 13.75
CA ARG A 212 -9.20 -4.31 15.00
C ARG A 212 -9.72 -5.12 16.19
N ALA A 213 -10.92 -5.69 16.07
CA ALA A 213 -11.51 -6.49 17.13
C ALA A 213 -10.70 -7.76 17.43
N ILE A 214 -10.12 -8.41 16.41
CA ILE A 214 -9.22 -9.56 16.58
C ILE A 214 -7.96 -9.14 17.35
N TRP A 215 -7.35 -8.01 16.97
CA TRP A 215 -6.15 -7.51 17.62
C TRP A 215 -6.37 -7.29 19.12
N ASP A 216 -7.53 -6.77 19.55
CA ASP A 216 -7.88 -6.62 20.98
C ASP A 216 -7.80 -7.93 21.78
N VAL A 217 -7.92 -9.08 21.10
CA VAL A 217 -7.89 -10.41 21.73
C VAL A 217 -6.50 -11.03 21.68
N ILE A 218 -5.73 -10.79 20.61
CA ILE A 218 -4.45 -11.49 20.38
C ILE A 218 -3.20 -10.68 20.75
N ASN A 219 -3.32 -9.35 20.90
CA ASN A 219 -2.17 -8.46 21.10
C ASN A 219 -2.20 -7.70 22.44
N PRO A 220 -1.02 -7.35 23.00
CA PRO A 220 0.33 -7.68 22.50
C PRO A 220 0.78 -9.12 22.83
N THR A 221 -0.04 -9.88 23.54
CA THR A 221 0.22 -11.30 23.80
C THR A 221 -1.10 -12.01 23.95
N ALA A 222 -1.35 -13.00 23.10
CA ALA A 222 -2.55 -13.80 23.17
C ALA A 222 -2.53 -14.63 24.45
N SER A 223 -3.51 -14.44 25.33
CA SER A 223 -3.59 -15.20 26.58
C SER A 223 -5.05 -15.54 26.93
N GLY A 224 -5.26 -16.76 27.43
CA GLY A 224 -6.58 -17.24 27.86
C GLY A 224 -7.32 -18.10 26.83
N THR A 225 -8.60 -18.35 27.11
CA THR A 225 -9.48 -19.11 26.22
C THR A 225 -10.03 -18.18 25.14
N PHE A 226 -9.72 -18.47 23.87
CA PHE A 226 -10.26 -17.71 22.74
C PHE A 226 -11.77 -17.94 22.61
N THR A 227 -12.54 -16.87 22.78
CA THR A 227 -13.97 -16.85 22.47
C THR A 227 -14.19 -16.21 21.11
N THR A 228 -15.40 -16.32 20.57
CA THR A 228 -15.79 -15.59 19.35
C THR A 228 -15.56 -14.09 19.54
N VAL A 229 -14.83 -13.47 18.61
CA VAL A 229 -14.51 -12.04 18.66
C VAL A 229 -15.80 -11.24 18.46
N ASN A 230 -16.09 -10.31 19.37
CA ASN A 230 -17.21 -9.38 19.22
C ASN A 230 -16.80 -8.20 18.34
N ALA A 231 -17.14 -8.25 17.06
CA ALA A 231 -16.86 -7.20 16.08
C ALA A 231 -18.16 -6.54 15.58
N SER A 232 -18.91 -5.91 16.47
CA SER A 232 -20.22 -5.32 16.14
C SER A 232 -20.17 -4.26 15.03
N ALA A 233 -19.10 -3.46 14.97
CA ALA A 233 -18.88 -2.47 13.91
C ALA A 233 -18.64 -3.16 12.54
N ALA A 234 -17.86 -4.24 12.52
CA ALA A 234 -17.65 -5.04 11.31
C ALA A 234 -18.97 -5.66 10.84
N ALA A 235 -19.76 -6.21 11.76
CA ALA A 235 -21.06 -6.80 11.45
C ALA A 235 -22.05 -5.76 10.87
N ALA A 236 -22.05 -4.53 11.39
CA ALA A 236 -22.90 -3.46 10.88
C ALA A 236 -22.52 -3.07 9.43
N ASP A 237 -21.22 -2.92 9.14
CA ASP A 237 -20.75 -2.62 7.79
C ASP A 237 -21.02 -3.78 6.82
N ALA A 238 -20.72 -5.02 7.24
CA ALA A 238 -20.98 -6.21 6.43
C ALA A 238 -22.46 -6.35 6.09
N GLN A 239 -23.36 -6.12 7.06
CA GLN A 239 -24.80 -6.15 6.81
C GLN A 239 -25.24 -5.08 5.81
N ALA A 240 -24.67 -3.86 5.90
CA ALA A 240 -24.97 -2.81 4.94
C ALA A 240 -24.51 -3.17 3.52
N VAL A 241 -23.34 -3.81 3.38
CA VAL A 241 -22.82 -4.30 2.10
C VAL A 241 -23.71 -5.41 1.54
N ILE A 242 -24.06 -6.42 2.35
CA ILE A 242 -24.93 -7.53 1.96
C ILE A 242 -26.30 -7.00 1.51
N THR A 243 -26.87 -6.05 2.24
CA THR A 243 -28.15 -5.42 1.85
C THR A 243 -28.02 -4.67 0.52
N ALA A 244 -26.94 -3.93 0.30
CA ALA A 244 -26.70 -3.23 -0.95
C ALA A 244 -26.50 -4.18 -2.15
N ALA A 245 -25.94 -5.38 -1.92
CA ALA A 245 -25.72 -6.40 -2.93
C ALA A 245 -26.96 -7.21 -3.32
N GLY A 246 -28.10 -7.02 -2.63
CA GLY A 246 -29.34 -7.75 -2.90
C GLY A 246 -29.69 -8.83 -1.85
N GLY A 247 -29.01 -8.84 -0.71
CA GLY A 247 -29.30 -9.72 0.42
C GLY A 247 -28.42 -10.96 0.47
N ASN A 248 -28.73 -11.89 1.40
CA ASN A 248 -27.89 -13.03 1.79
C ASN A 248 -27.66 -14.09 0.68
N SER A 249 -28.19 -13.88 -0.52
CA SER A 249 -28.02 -14.77 -1.68
C SER A 249 -27.08 -14.21 -2.73
N ALA A 250 -26.51 -13.02 -2.52
CA ALA A 250 -25.58 -12.38 -3.44
C ALA A 250 -24.16 -12.46 -2.88
N ASP A 251 -23.25 -13.01 -3.69
CA ASP A 251 -21.82 -12.96 -3.41
C ASP A 251 -21.26 -11.59 -3.79
N VAL A 252 -20.40 -11.04 -2.94
CA VAL A 252 -19.76 -9.74 -3.17
C VAL A 252 -18.26 -9.92 -3.16
N GLU A 253 -17.64 -9.60 -4.29
CA GLU A 253 -16.19 -9.53 -4.42
C GLU A 253 -15.76 -8.07 -4.62
N TYR A 254 -14.66 -7.69 -3.97
CA TYR A 254 -14.00 -6.41 -4.25
C TYR A 254 -12.73 -6.67 -5.06
N ASP A 255 -12.81 -6.37 -6.35
CA ASP A 255 -11.64 -6.37 -7.22
C ASP A 255 -10.87 -5.05 -7.09
N LEU A 256 -9.64 -5.14 -6.59
CA LEU A 256 -8.68 -4.05 -6.68
C LEU A 256 -8.12 -3.98 -8.10
N VAL A 257 -8.92 -3.49 -9.05
CA VAL A 257 -8.54 -3.42 -10.46
C VAL A 257 -7.52 -2.31 -10.72
N TYR A 258 -6.39 -2.67 -11.33
CA TYR A 258 -5.37 -1.76 -11.84
C TYR A 258 -5.06 -2.07 -13.31
N SER A 259 -4.51 -1.10 -14.04
CA SER A 259 -4.32 -1.25 -15.50
C SER A 259 -3.24 -2.29 -15.84
N SER A 260 -3.40 -2.99 -16.96
CA SER A 260 -2.45 -4.00 -17.47
C SER A 260 -1.06 -3.44 -17.81
N GLY A 261 -0.95 -2.13 -18.03
CA GLY A 261 0.34 -1.44 -18.23
C GLY A 261 1.05 -1.08 -16.92
N SER A 262 0.41 -1.29 -15.77
CA SER A 262 0.89 -0.90 -14.45
C SER A 262 1.08 -2.13 -13.56
N GLN A 263 2.29 -2.67 -13.61
CA GLN A 263 2.96 -3.53 -12.61
C GLN A 263 2.76 -5.05 -12.64
N SER A 264 3.84 -5.69 -12.18
CA SER A 264 4.00 -7.10 -11.86
C SER A 264 3.25 -7.47 -10.58
N ASN A 265 2.46 -8.53 -10.63
CA ASN A 265 1.93 -9.17 -9.43
C ASN A 265 2.96 -10.21 -8.95
N SER A 266 3.65 -9.94 -7.84
CA SER A 266 4.71 -10.84 -7.36
C SER A 266 4.13 -12.20 -6.96
N MET A 267 2.97 -12.21 -6.29
CA MET A 267 2.30 -13.44 -5.88
C MET A 267 2.02 -14.35 -7.09
N ALA A 268 1.45 -13.78 -8.16
CA ALA A 268 1.18 -14.49 -9.40
C ALA A 268 2.47 -15.04 -10.04
N ALA A 269 3.57 -14.28 -10.03
CA ALA A 269 4.85 -14.75 -10.57
C ALA A 269 5.40 -15.96 -9.80
N TRP A 270 5.26 -16.00 -8.47
CA TRP A 270 5.69 -17.14 -7.65
C TRP A 270 4.81 -18.39 -7.84
N ILE A 271 3.51 -18.20 -8.08
CA ILE A 271 2.54 -19.29 -8.20
C ILE A 271 2.44 -19.83 -9.64
N ASN A 272 2.31 -18.96 -10.63
CA ASN A 272 2.07 -19.32 -12.02
C ASN A 272 3.36 -19.46 -12.83
N ASP A 273 4.28 -18.49 -12.73
CA ASP A 273 5.49 -18.47 -13.57
C ASP A 273 6.56 -19.41 -12.99
N ARG A 274 6.93 -19.19 -11.72
CA ARG A 274 7.97 -19.97 -11.04
C ARG A 274 7.48 -21.28 -10.48
N LYS A 275 6.18 -21.38 -10.19
CA LYS A 275 5.52 -22.57 -9.60
C LYS A 275 6.16 -23.03 -8.30
N GLU A 276 6.68 -22.09 -7.50
CA GLU A 276 7.35 -22.38 -6.24
C GLU A 276 6.34 -22.63 -5.11
N ASN A 277 5.23 -21.89 -5.13
CA ASN A 277 4.10 -22.05 -4.20
C ASN A 277 2.85 -22.48 -4.99
N GLN A 278 1.99 -23.29 -4.38
CA GLN A 278 0.81 -23.85 -5.03
C GLN A 278 -0.42 -23.80 -4.16
N TYR A 279 -1.55 -23.45 -4.76
CA TYR A 279 -2.86 -23.81 -4.23
C TYR A 279 -3.10 -25.31 -4.43
N THR A 280 -3.90 -25.90 -3.56
CA THR A 280 -4.51 -27.19 -3.88
C THR A 280 -5.33 -27.06 -5.17
N THR A 281 -5.21 -28.03 -6.06
CA THR A 281 -5.94 -28.03 -7.34
C THR A 281 -7.45 -28.17 -7.16
N GLN A 282 -7.91 -28.50 -5.96
CA GLN A 282 -9.32 -28.59 -5.60
C GLN A 282 -9.98 -27.21 -5.39
N LEU A 283 -9.18 -26.16 -5.15
CA LEU A 283 -9.66 -24.82 -4.80
C LEU A 283 -9.36 -23.78 -5.89
N VAL A 284 -8.94 -24.18 -7.10
CA VAL A 284 -8.56 -23.22 -8.15
C VAL A 284 -9.16 -23.55 -9.51
N THR A 285 -9.42 -22.49 -10.27
CA THR A 285 -9.72 -22.58 -11.70
C THR A 285 -8.40 -22.53 -12.48
N LEU A 286 -8.28 -23.40 -13.48
CA LEU A 286 -7.10 -23.50 -14.33
C LEU A 286 -7.44 -23.08 -15.78
N ASP A 287 -6.53 -22.34 -16.42
CA ASP A 287 -6.59 -22.10 -17.87
C ASP A 287 -6.04 -23.31 -18.66
N ALA A 288 -6.09 -23.21 -19.99
CA ALA A 288 -5.58 -24.26 -20.89
C ALA A 288 -4.07 -24.53 -20.77
N ASN A 289 -3.31 -23.62 -20.16
CA ASN A 289 -1.87 -23.75 -19.90
C ASN A 289 -1.58 -24.23 -18.47
N ASN A 290 -2.61 -24.64 -17.71
CA ASN A 290 -2.56 -24.91 -16.28
C ASN A 290 -2.10 -23.69 -15.45
N ASN A 291 -2.32 -22.45 -15.88
CA ASN A 291 -2.17 -21.30 -15.00
C ASN A 291 -3.40 -21.16 -14.12
N ARG A 292 -3.22 -20.71 -12.88
CA ARG A 292 -4.31 -20.50 -11.94
C ARG A 292 -4.89 -19.12 -12.23
N THR A 293 -6.17 -19.08 -12.61
CA THR A 293 -6.88 -17.86 -13.02
C THR A 293 -7.94 -17.41 -12.03
N GLY A 294 -8.19 -18.21 -10.99
CA GLY A 294 -9.07 -17.86 -9.89
C GLY A 294 -8.94 -18.86 -8.75
N VAL A 295 -9.27 -18.41 -7.54
CA VAL A 295 -9.41 -19.25 -6.35
C VAL A 295 -10.90 -19.39 -6.07
N ALA A 296 -11.39 -20.62 -6.03
CA ALA A 296 -12.73 -20.92 -5.54
C ALA A 296 -12.66 -20.87 -4.00
N MET A 297 -12.86 -19.68 -3.44
CA MET A 297 -13.12 -19.54 -2.00
C MET A 297 -14.51 -20.14 -1.76
N MET A 298 -14.59 -21.24 -1.01
CA MET A 298 -15.86 -21.79 -0.52
C MET A 298 -16.42 -20.94 0.62
#